data_AF-A0A1Y3AF64-F1
#
_entry.id   AF-A0A1Y3AF64-F1
#
_cell.length_a   1.000
_cell.length_b   1.000
_cell.length_c   1.000
_cell.angle_alpha   90.00
_cell.angle_beta   90.00
_cell.angle_gamma   90.00
#
_symmetry.space_group_name_H-M   'P 1'
#
loop_
_entity.id
_entity.type
_entity.pdbx_description
1 polymer ?
#
loop_
_entity_poly.entity_id
_entity_poly.type
_entity_poly.pdbx_seq_one_letter_code
_entity_poly.pdbx_strand_id
1 'polypeptide(L)'
;MFVPDPLRRAVAVVVYWTAIALGGSVLLPDPTGPLVALPVLGGGAVVAHAARTDRLVPLGYAVGTMWLAVLALSVGTGVVDVFGTPEGEIAPLADYPVPAALGTVGLFGVLLVAYAAFGRRSAERAAESA
;
A
#
# COMPACT_ATOMS: atom_id res chain seq x y z
N MET A 1 -8.91 8.79 -28.68
CA MET A 1 -7.42 8.75 -28.68
C MET A 1 -6.99 7.39 -28.14
N PHE A 2 -6.24 6.59 -28.90
CA PHE A 2 -5.68 5.34 -28.40
C PHE A 2 -4.30 5.64 -27.81
N VAL A 3 -4.12 5.37 -26.51
CA VAL A 3 -2.82 5.50 -25.84
C VAL A 3 -2.01 4.24 -26.16
N PRO A 4 -0.75 4.35 -26.61
CA PRO A 4 0.10 3.19 -26.85
C PRO A 4 0.23 2.32 -25.59
N ASP A 5 0.15 0.99 -25.76
CA ASP A 5 0.36 0.01 -24.70
C ASP A 5 1.61 0.24 -23.82
N PRO A 6 2.80 0.55 -24.37
CA PRO A 6 3.97 0.83 -23.55
C PRO A 6 3.83 2.11 -22.72
N LEU A 7 3.18 3.15 -23.25
CA LEU A 7 2.93 4.38 -22.52
C LEU A 7 1.93 4.15 -21.38
N ARG A 8 0.84 3.42 -21.64
CA ARG A 8 -0.13 3.04 -20.61
C ARG A 8 0.54 2.24 -19.48
N ARG A 9 1.42 1.30 -19.83
CA ARG A 9 2.18 0.49 -18.87
C ARG A 9 3.13 1.34 -18.04
N ALA A 10 3.88 2.25 -18.67
CA ALA A 10 4.79 3.15 -17.97
C ALA A 10 4.04 4.06 -16.99
N VAL A 11 2.90 4.62 -17.41
CA VAL A 11 2.03 5.42 -16.53
C VAL A 11 1.52 4.59 -15.36
N ALA A 12 1.03 3.37 -15.60
CA ALA A 12 0.56 2.49 -14.53
C ALA A 12 1.66 2.15 -13.52
N VAL A 13 2.89 1.88 -14.00
CA VAL A 13 4.06 1.65 -13.15
C VAL A 13 4.34 2.86 -12.26
N VAL A 14 4.38 4.06 -12.83
CA VAL A 14 4.61 5.29 -12.07
C VAL A 14 3.51 5.50 -11.03
N VAL A 15 2.24 5.38 -11.44
CA VAL A 15 1.09 5.57 -10.54
C VAL A 15 1.10 4.58 -9.39
N TYR A 16 1.30 3.28 -9.66
CA TYR A 16 1.33 2.27 -8.60
C TYR A 16 2.53 2.45 -7.68
N TRP A 17 3.71 2.77 -8.22
CA TRP A 17 4.87 3.04 -7.39
C TRP A 17 4.63 4.24 -6.47
N THR A 18 4.13 5.35 -6.99
CA THR A 18 3.78 6.53 -6.19
C THR A 18 2.70 6.22 -5.15
N ALA A 19 1.65 5.49 -5.53
CA ALA A 19 0.58 5.10 -4.61
C ALA A 19 1.09 4.22 -3.45
N ILE A 20 2.02 3.30 -3.71
CA ILE A 20 2.65 2.47 -2.69
C ILE A 20 3.58 3.30 -1.81
N ALA A 21 4.43 4.14 -2.42
CA ALA A 21 5.35 5.01 -1.69
C ALA A 21 4.60 5.93 -0.73
N LEU A 22 3.52 6.58 -1.19
CA LEU A 22 2.69 7.46 -0.38
C LEU A 22 1.91 6.67 0.68
N GLY A 23 1.19 5.62 0.28
CA GLY A 23 0.34 4.86 1.21
C GLY A 23 1.14 4.15 2.30
N GLY A 24 2.29 3.57 1.99
CA GLY A 24 3.16 2.94 2.99
C GLY A 24 3.93 3.94 3.87
N SER A 25 4.05 5.19 3.43
CA SER A 25 4.72 6.26 4.19
C SER A 25 3.77 7.10 5.04
N VAL A 26 2.45 6.93 4.92
CA VAL A 26 1.45 7.80 5.58
C VAL A 26 1.56 7.78 7.11
N LEU A 27 2.11 6.71 7.67
CA LEU A 27 2.31 6.53 9.11
C LEU A 27 3.76 6.81 9.55
N LEU A 28 4.64 7.26 8.66
CA LEU A 28 6.02 7.61 9.04
C LEU A 28 6.02 8.94 9.80
N PRO A 29 6.59 8.97 11.01
CA PRO A 29 6.71 10.22 11.76
C PRO A 29 7.84 11.11 11.20
N ASP A 30 8.89 10.50 10.66
CA ASP A 30 9.96 11.17 9.93
C ASP A 30 10.07 10.60 8.50
N PRO A 31 9.67 11.35 7.46
CA PRO A 31 9.72 10.90 6.06
C PRO A 31 11.15 10.85 5.48
N THR A 32 12.15 11.37 6.20
CA THR A 32 13.57 11.29 5.81
C THR A 32 14.30 10.12 6.48
N GLY A 33 13.64 9.47 7.44
CA GLY A 33 14.16 8.31 8.14
C GLY A 33 14.33 7.09 7.24
N PRO A 34 15.21 6.15 7.60
CA PRO A 34 15.54 4.99 6.76
C PRO A 34 14.35 4.07 6.48
N LEU A 35 13.30 4.11 7.31
CA LEU A 35 12.09 3.32 7.12
C LEU A 35 11.32 3.69 5.83
N VAL A 36 11.51 4.90 5.28
CA VAL A 36 10.93 5.28 3.98
C VAL A 36 11.44 4.41 2.83
N ALA A 37 12.60 3.77 2.99
CA ALA A 37 13.16 2.88 1.98
C ALA A 37 12.26 1.65 1.72
N LEU A 38 11.50 1.18 2.72
CA LEU A 38 10.57 0.05 2.56
C LEU A 38 9.49 0.32 1.51
N PRO A 39 8.63 1.34 1.66
CA PRO A 39 7.60 1.63 0.66
C PRO A 39 8.19 2.14 -0.66
N VAL A 40 9.31 2.86 -0.64
CA VAL A 40 9.93 3.41 -1.87
C VAL A 40 10.65 2.33 -2.68
N LEU A 41 11.65 1.67 -2.10
CA LEU A 41 12.46 0.67 -2.79
C LEU A 41 11.74 -0.67 -2.87
N GLY A 42 11.10 -1.10 -1.79
CA GLY A 42 10.29 -2.31 -1.76
C GLY A 42 9.08 -2.20 -2.68
N GLY A 43 8.37 -1.06 -2.66
CA GLY A 43 7.29 -0.78 -3.61
C GLY A 43 7.80 -0.77 -5.05
N GLY A 44 8.96 -0.17 -5.30
CA GLY A 44 9.62 -0.21 -6.61
C GLY A 44 9.91 -1.63 -7.08
N ALA A 45 10.42 -2.50 -6.21
CA ALA A 45 10.69 -3.90 -6.52
C ALA A 45 9.40 -4.68 -6.84
N VAL A 46 8.33 -4.46 -6.08
CA VAL A 46 7.01 -5.09 -6.32
C VAL A 46 6.43 -4.64 -7.66
N VAL A 47 6.46 -3.34 -7.95
CA VAL A 47 5.98 -2.78 -9.23
C VAL A 47 6.81 -3.29 -10.40
N ALA A 48 8.14 -3.31 -10.26
CA ALA A 48 9.04 -3.83 -11.29
C ALA A 48 8.78 -5.32 -11.56
N HIS A 49 8.56 -6.11 -10.51
CA HIS A 49 8.20 -7.52 -10.64
C HIS A 49 6.83 -7.70 -11.33
N ALA A 50 5.80 -6.95 -10.89
CA ALA A 50 4.47 -7.01 -11.49
C ALA A 50 4.48 -6.55 -12.95
N ALA A 51 5.27 -5.52 -13.28
CA ALA A 51 5.52 -5.11 -14.65
C ALA A 51 6.15 -6.27 -15.41
N ARG A 52 7.29 -6.83 -15.00
CA ARG A 52 7.98 -7.91 -15.76
C ARG A 52 7.16 -9.19 -15.94
N THR A 53 6.17 -9.43 -15.09
CA THR A 53 5.34 -10.65 -15.13
C THR A 53 3.92 -10.43 -15.66
N ASP A 54 3.64 -9.25 -16.23
CA ASP A 54 2.32 -8.83 -16.71
C ASP A 54 1.21 -8.94 -15.63
N ARG A 55 1.57 -8.72 -14.36
CA ARG A 55 0.70 -8.79 -13.18
C ARG A 55 0.27 -7.42 -12.63
N LEU A 56 0.18 -6.42 -13.49
CA LEU A 56 -0.25 -5.06 -13.09
C LEU A 56 -1.71 -5.01 -12.61
N VAL A 57 -2.58 -5.91 -13.08
CA VAL A 57 -3.98 -5.99 -12.61
C VAL A 57 -4.06 -6.54 -11.17
N PRO A 58 -3.46 -7.71 -10.83
CA PRO A 58 -3.32 -8.16 -9.45
C PRO A 58 -2.68 -7.12 -8.52
N LEU A 59 -1.67 -6.39 -9.01
CA LEU A 59 -1.06 -5.31 -8.26
C LEU A 59 -2.05 -4.18 -7.96
N GLY A 60 -2.86 -3.77 -8.94
CA GLY A 60 -3.90 -2.77 -8.73
C GLY A 60 -4.88 -3.14 -7.61
N TYR A 61 -5.31 -4.40 -7.56
CA TYR A 61 -6.15 -4.89 -6.45
C TYR A 61 -5.43 -4.83 -5.11
N ALA A 62 -4.15 -5.23 -5.06
CA ALA A 62 -3.35 -5.17 -3.85
C ALA A 62 -3.15 -3.74 -3.33
N VAL A 63 -2.85 -2.80 -4.24
CA VAL A 63 -2.76 -1.36 -3.93
C VAL A 63 -4.10 -0.85 -3.41
N GLY A 64 -5.21 -1.22 -4.05
CA GLY A 64 -6.56 -0.89 -3.58
C GLY A 64 -6.83 -1.41 -2.17
N THR A 65 -6.49 -2.67 -1.88
CA THR A 65 -6.62 -3.27 -0.54
C THR A 65 -5.76 -2.55 0.51
N MET A 66 -4.53 -2.17 0.15
CA MET A 66 -3.68 -1.38 1.04
C MET A 66 -4.32 -0.03 1.36
N TRP A 67 -4.88 0.68 0.38
CA TRP A 67 -5.57 1.95 0.60
C TRP A 67 -6.87 1.81 1.41
N LEU A 68 -7.59 0.69 1.27
CA LEU A 68 -8.71 0.38 2.16
C LEU A 68 -8.24 0.18 3.61
N ALA A 69 -7.08 -0.44 3.81
CA ALA A 69 -6.49 -0.55 5.15
C ALA A 69 -6.08 0.82 5.70
N VAL A 70 -5.49 1.70 4.88
CA VAL A 70 -5.22 3.10 5.26
C VAL A 70 -6.52 3.80 5.67
N LEU A 71 -7.58 3.71 4.86
CA LEU A 71 -8.88 4.30 5.18
C LEU A 71 -9.46 3.75 6.48
N ALA A 72 -9.39 2.43 6.69
CA ALA A 72 -9.86 1.79 7.92
C ALA A 72 -9.08 2.28 9.15
N LEU A 73 -7.77 2.45 9.03
CA LEU A 73 -6.93 3.03 10.09
C LEU A 73 -7.29 4.49 10.34
N SER A 74 -7.43 5.31 9.30
CA SER A 74 -7.79 6.74 9.43
C SER A 74 -9.15 6.92 10.09
N VAL A 75 -10.16 6.13 9.71
CA VAL A 75 -11.48 6.15 10.35
C VAL A 75 -11.39 5.61 11.77
N GLY A 76 -10.66 4.51 11.98
CA GLY A 76 -10.50 3.88 13.29
C GLY A 76 -9.86 4.81 14.32
N THR A 77 -8.77 5.50 13.97
CA THR A 77 -8.13 6.49 14.85
C THR A 77 -9.07 7.65 15.14
N GLY A 78 -9.76 8.18 14.12
CA GLY A 78 -10.72 9.27 14.31
C GLY A 78 -11.90 8.89 15.23
N VAL A 79 -12.39 7.65 15.17
CA VAL A 79 -13.42 7.16 16.10
C VAL A 79 -12.89 7.05 17.53
N VAL A 80 -11.68 6.54 17.72
CA VAL A 80 -11.04 6.45 19.04
C VAL A 80 -10.84 7.85 19.64
N ASP A 81 -10.43 8.82 18.84
CA ASP A 81 -10.22 10.20 19.28
C ASP A 81 -11.53 10.91 19.70
N VAL A 82 -12.67 10.54 19.09
CA VAL A 82 -13.98 11.14 19.40
C VAL A 82 -14.64 10.52 20.64
N PHE A 83 -14.45 9.21 20.86
CA PHE A 83 -15.22 8.46 21.85
C PHE A 83 -14.39 7.85 22.99
N GLY A 84 -13.06 7.78 22.85
CA GLY A 84 -12.17 7.06 23.76
C GLY A 84 -11.30 7.94 24.66
N THR A 85 -11.08 9.20 24.29
CA THR A 85 -10.22 10.13 25.03
C THR A 85 -11.07 11.13 25.84
N PRO A 86 -10.88 11.22 27.17
CA PRO A 86 -11.47 12.30 27.98
C PRO A 86 -11.02 13.66 27.43
N GLU A 87 -11.92 14.65 27.43
CA GLU A 87 -11.69 16.01 26.93
C GLU A 87 -10.31 16.56 27.38
N GLY A 88 -9.33 16.58 26.48
CA GLY A 88 -8.04 17.28 26.73
C GLY A 88 -6.78 16.61 26.21
N GLU A 89 -6.77 15.31 25.91
CA GLU A 89 -5.54 14.61 25.50
C GLU A 89 -5.70 13.98 24.11
N ILE A 90 -5.73 14.82 23.07
CA ILE A 90 -5.49 14.33 21.71
C ILE A 90 -3.98 14.09 21.61
N ALA A 91 -3.52 12.89 21.96
CA ALA A 91 -2.15 12.46 21.65
C ALA A 91 -2.19 11.83 20.25
N PRO A 92 -1.75 12.51 19.18
CA PRO A 92 -1.71 11.94 17.85
C PRO A 92 -0.87 10.65 17.89
N LEU A 93 -1.33 9.56 17.28
CA LEU A 93 -0.53 8.33 17.18
C LEU A 93 0.86 8.56 16.55
N ALA A 94 1.05 9.69 15.85
CA ALA A 94 2.32 10.16 15.32
C ALA A 94 3.39 10.45 16.39
N ASP A 95 2.99 10.77 17.63
CA ASP A 95 3.93 11.08 18.73
C ASP A 95 4.51 9.81 19.39
N TYR A 96 4.02 8.62 19.02
CA TYR A 96 4.57 7.34 19.47
C TYR A 96 5.34 6.64 18.32
N PRO A 97 6.68 6.58 18.38
CA PRO A 97 7.51 6.09 17.27
C PRO A 97 7.33 4.59 16.96
N VAL A 98 6.89 3.81 17.95
CA VAL A 98 6.69 2.35 17.83
C VAL A 98 5.44 1.97 17.03
N PRO A 99 4.22 2.47 17.34
CA PRO A 99 3.02 2.19 16.55
C PRO A 99 3.11 2.72 15.11
N ALA A 100 3.81 3.84 14.90
CA ALA A 100 4.07 4.40 13.58
C ALA A 100 4.90 3.45 12.68
N ALA A 101 6.00 2.92 13.21
CA ALA A 101 6.83 1.94 12.51
C ALA A 101 6.07 0.61 12.25
N LEU A 102 5.31 0.13 13.24
CA LEU A 102 4.46 -1.07 13.09
C LEU A 102 3.37 -0.87 12.03
N GLY A 103 2.81 0.34 11.94
CA GLY A 103 1.84 0.71 10.93
C GLY A 103 2.40 0.65 9.51
N THR A 104 3.57 1.25 9.26
CA THR A 104 4.23 1.21 7.95
C THR A 104 4.59 -0.22 7.53
N VAL A 105 5.19 -1.01 8.42
CA VAL A 105 5.52 -2.42 8.15
C VAL A 105 4.25 -3.24 7.93
N GLY A 106 3.20 -3.00 8.72
CA GLY A 106 1.91 -3.65 8.59
C GLY A 106 1.22 -3.36 7.27
N LEU A 107 1.16 -2.10 6.85
CA LEU A 107 0.59 -1.69 5.57
C LEU A 107 1.35 -2.29 4.38
N PHE A 108 2.69 -2.29 4.45
CA PHE A 108 3.50 -2.95 3.43
C PHE A 108 3.28 -4.47 3.42
N GLY A 109 3.11 -5.09 4.60
CA GLY A 109 2.71 -6.49 4.73
C GLY A 109 1.36 -6.79 4.08
N VAL A 110 0.34 -5.94 4.30
CA VAL A 110 -0.98 -6.05 3.67
C VAL A 110 -0.85 -6.02 2.15
N LEU A 111 -0.05 -5.09 1.60
CA LEU A 111 0.23 -5.02 0.17
C LEU A 111 0.83 -6.34 -0.35
N LEU A 112 1.86 -6.87 0.30
CA LEU A 112 2.54 -8.09 -0.13
C LEU A 112 1.61 -9.31 -0.08
N VAL A 113 0.86 -9.47 1.01
CA VAL A 113 -0.09 -10.58 1.18
C VAL A 113 -1.22 -10.50 0.15
N ALA A 114 -1.78 -9.30 -0.06
CA ALA A 114 -2.81 -9.09 -1.07
C ALA A 114 -2.28 -9.40 -2.47
N TYR A 115 -1.09 -8.91 -2.82
CA TYR A 115 -0.46 -9.16 -4.12
C TYR A 115 -0.24 -10.65 -4.37
N ALA A 116 0.29 -11.38 -3.38
CA ALA A 116 0.47 -12.83 -3.48
C ALA A 116 -0.86 -13.57 -3.62
N ALA A 117 -1.88 -13.20 -2.83
CA ALA A 117 -3.20 -13.82 -2.87
C ALA A 117 -3.91 -13.62 -4.22
N PHE A 118 -3.92 -12.40 -4.75
CA PHE A 118 -4.52 -12.13 -6.07
C PHE A 118 -3.72 -12.78 -7.20
N GLY A 119 -2.39 -12.85 -7.07
CA GLY A 119 -1.53 -13.57 -8.02
C GLY A 119 -1.85 -15.06 -8.07
N ARG A 120 -2.05 -15.71 -6.91
CA ARG A 120 -2.46 -17.13 -6.83
C ARG A 120 -3.82 -17.38 -7.45
N ARG A 121 -4.84 -16.62 -7.06
CA ARG A 121 -6.20 -16.76 -7.61
C ARG A 121 -6.25 -16.57 -9.13
N SER A 122 -5.44 -15.64 -9.65
CA SER A 122 -5.38 -15.40 -11.10
C SER A 122 -4.76 -16.59 -11.85
N ALA A 123 -3.75 -17.23 -11.26
CA ALA A 123 -3.13 -18.43 -11.82
C ALA A 123 -4.07 -19.64 -11.76
N GLU A 124 -4.80 -19.82 -10.65
CA GLU A 124 -5.80 -20.89 -10.49
C GLU A 124 -6.89 -20.78 -11.57
N ARG A 125 -7.45 -19.58 -11.77
CA ARG A 125 -8.47 -19.34 -12.82
C ARG A 125 -7.95 -19.61 -14.23
N ALA A 126 -6.69 -19.28 -14.51
CA ALA A 126 -6.10 -19.54 -15.82
C ALA A 126 -5.95 -21.04 -16.09
N ALA A 127 -5.64 -21.84 -15.06
CA ALA A 127 -5.53 -23.29 -15.15
C ALA A 127 -6.90 -23.98 -15.33
N GLU A 128 -7.96 -23.45 -14.72
CA GLU A 128 -9.34 -23.95 -14.90
C GLU A 128 -9.88 -23.70 -16.32
N SER A 129 -9.38 -22.69 -17.01
CA SER A 129 -9.81 -22.30 -18.36
C SER A 129 -9.00 -22.92 -19.51
N ALA A 130 -7.96 -23.70 -19.19
CA ALA A 130 -7.05 -24.34 -20.15
C ALA A 130 -7.42 -25.81 -20.39
#